data_AF-A0A2V6Y0K8-F1
#
_entry.id   AF-A0A2V6Y0K8-F1
#
_cell.length_a   1.000
_cell.length_b   1.000
_cell.length_c   1.000
_cell.angle_alpha   90.00
_cell.angle_beta   90.00
_cell.angle_gamma   90.00
#
_symmetry.space_group_name_H-M   'P 1'
#
loop_
_entity.id
_entity.type
_entity.pdbx_description
1 polymer ?
#
loop_
_entity_poly.entity_id
_entity_poly.type
_entity_poly.pdbx_seq_one_letter_code
_entity_poly.pdbx_strand_id
1 'polypeptide(L)' 'MGDLIVIGDTHTVLGKSPAEHDLSLLEEPLRSHGGVAEQTVPFVINRPLADAHARRLARADDLRNFDLFDYVLNGAT' A
#
# COMPACT_ATOMS: atom_id res chain seq x y z
N MET A 1 5.64 17.93 7.44
CA MET A 1 4.88 17.98 6.18
C MET A 1 5.05 19.38 5.61
N GLY A 2 5.15 19.51 4.29
CA GLY A 2 5.12 20.83 3.64
C GLY A 2 3.72 21.43 3.68
N ASP A 3 3.57 22.63 3.13
CA ASP A 3 2.28 23.34 3.07
C ASP A 3 1.26 22.63 2.16
N LEU A 4 1.75 21.85 1.20
CA LEU A 4 0.94 21.06 0.28
C LEU A 4 1.44 19.62 0.21
N ILE A 5 0.49 18.70 0.05
CA ILE A 5 0.73 17.30 -0.28
C ILE A 5 0.05 17.05 -1.62
N VAL A 6 0.80 16.54 -2.60
CA VAL A 6 0.31 16.28 -3.95
C VAL A 6 0.40 14.78 -4.23
N ILE A 7 -0.67 14.22 -4.77
CA ILE A 7 -0.78 12.81 -5.15
C ILE A 7 -1.14 12.78 -6.64
N GLY A 8 -0.35 12.04 -7.43
CA GLY A 8 -0.63 11.82 -8.87
C GLY A 8 -1.82 10.86 -9.07
N ASP A 9 -2.36 10.84 -10.29
CA ASP A 9 -3.28 9.77 -10.68
C ASP A 9 -2.54 8.43 -10.87
N THR A 10 -3.28 7.38 -11.19
CA THR A 10 -2.77 6.00 -11.31
C THR A 10 -1.59 5.83 -12.29
N HIS A 11 -1.43 6.72 -13.27
CA HIS A 11 -0.42 6.57 -14.31
C HIS A 11 0.58 7.73 -14.36
N THR A 12 0.64 8.55 -13.29
CA THR A 12 1.47 9.75 -13.22
C THR A 12 2.41 9.72 -12.02
N VAL A 13 3.71 9.88 -12.28
CA VAL A 13 4.72 10.12 -11.23
C VAL A 13 5.04 11.61 -11.09
N LEU A 14 5.48 12.03 -9.90
CA LEU A 14 5.83 13.42 -9.61
C LEU A 14 7.35 13.55 -9.41
N GLY A 15 8.00 14.34 -10.26
CA GLY A 15 9.41 14.69 -10.15
C GLY A 15 9.62 16.15 -9.76
N LYS A 16 10.86 16.51 -9.38
CA LYS A 16 11.22 17.90 -9.04
C LYS A 16 11.41 18.79 -10.28
N SER A 17 12.47 18.59 -11.06
CA SER A 17 12.74 19.33 -12.30
C SER A 17 13.45 18.45 -13.33
N PRO A 18 13.32 18.71 -14.65
CA PRO A 18 13.94 17.87 -15.67
C PRO A 18 15.47 17.76 -15.54
N ALA A 19 16.15 18.84 -15.11
CA ALA A 19 17.60 18.87 -14.95
C ALA A 19 18.12 17.97 -13.80
N GLU A 20 17.22 17.52 -12.92
CA GLU A 20 17.55 16.68 -11.76
C GLU A 20 17.21 15.20 -11.97
N HIS A 21 16.73 14.83 -13.17
CA HIS A 21 16.37 13.46 -13.51
C HIS A 21 17.14 12.97 -14.73
N ASP A 22 17.94 11.93 -14.53
CA ASP A 22 18.53 11.17 -15.63
C ASP A 22 17.60 10.01 -16.02
N LEU A 23 16.75 10.25 -17.02
CA LEU A 23 15.81 9.24 -17.52
C LEU A 23 16.46 8.25 -18.50
N SER A 24 17.75 8.40 -18.83
CA SER A 24 18.45 7.47 -19.73
C SER A 24 18.62 6.07 -19.13
N LEU A 25 18.47 5.94 -17.81
CA LEU A 25 18.52 4.69 -17.07
C LEU A 25 17.21 3.87 -17.15
N LEU A 26 16.14 4.43 -17.72
CA LEU A 26 14.89 3.70 -17.92
C LEU A 26 14.94 2.90 -19.23
N GLU A 27 15.33 1.63 -19.13
CA GLU A 27 15.31 0.69 -20.25
C GLU A 27 13.90 0.15 -20.54
N GLU A 28 13.05 0.07 -19.51
CA GLU A 28 11.69 -0.48 -19.56
C GLU A 28 10.63 0.58 -19.21
N PRO A 29 9.35 0.38 -19.59
CA PRO A 29 8.27 1.27 -19.19
C PRO A 29 8.19 1.46 -17.67
N LEU A 30 8.07 2.71 -17.24
CA LEU A 30 8.09 3.07 -15.83
C LEU A 30 6.91 2.44 -15.07
N ARG A 31 7.23 1.79 -13.95
CA ARG A 31 6.27 1.35 -12.93
C ARG A 31 6.75 1.87 -11.58
N SER A 32 5.85 2.49 -10.82
CA SER A 32 6.18 3.13 -9.55
C SER A 32 5.04 2.95 -8.55
N HIS A 33 5.16 3.61 -7.39
CA HIS A 33 4.17 3.60 -6.31
C HIS A 33 4.26 4.89 -5.50
N GLY A 34 3.34 5.05 -4.54
CA GLY A 34 3.38 6.12 -3.54
C GLY A 34 2.09 6.94 -3.47
N GLY A 35 1.14 6.66 -4.37
CA GLY A 35 -0.20 7.24 -4.34
C GLY A 35 -1.22 6.33 -3.67
N VAL A 36 -2.49 6.76 -3.77
CA VAL A 36 -3.64 6.01 -3.23
C VAL A 36 -3.95 4.78 -4.08
N ALA A 37 -3.66 4.83 -5.39
CA ALA A 37 -3.93 3.74 -6.31
C ALA A 37 -3.13 2.46 -5.98
N GLU A 38 -2.00 2.57 -5.27
CA GLU A 38 -1.19 1.42 -4.83
C GLU A 38 -1.38 1.07 -3.35
N GLN A 39 -2.34 1.70 -2.66
CA GLN A 39 -2.53 1.50 -1.21
C GLN A 39 -3.06 0.11 -0.85
N THR A 40 -3.85 -0.51 -1.76
CA THR A 40 -4.44 -1.83 -1.55
C THR A 40 -3.39 -2.92 -1.71
N VAL A 41 -3.17 -3.70 -0.65
CA VAL A 41 -2.21 -4.82 -0.63
C VAL A 41 -2.88 -6.11 -0.17
N PRO A 42 -2.37 -7.29 -0.57
CA PRO A 42 -2.86 -8.57 -0.05
C PRO A 42 -2.64 -8.70 1.46
N PHE A 43 -3.61 -9.32 2.15
CA PHE A 43 -3.53 -9.65 3.57
C PHE A 43 -3.88 -11.13 3.75
N VAL A 44 -2.85 -11.98 3.91
CA VAL A 44 -3.00 -13.45 3.84
C VAL A 44 -2.44 -14.10 5.10
N ILE A 45 -3.23 -15.01 5.70
CA ILE A 45 -2.88 -15.75 6.91
C ILE A 45 -3.19 -17.24 6.68
N ASN A 46 -2.25 -18.12 7.03
CA ASN A 46 -2.35 -19.57 6.80
C ASN A 46 -2.90 -20.35 8.02
N ARG A 47 -3.56 -19.66 8.94
CA ARG A 47 -4.15 -20.20 10.17
C ARG A 47 -5.61 -19.74 10.26
N PRO A 48 -6.49 -20.56 10.85
CA PRO A 48 -7.83 -20.11 11.20
C PRO A 48 -7.74 -18.88 12.11
N LEU A 49 -8.72 -17.99 11.98
CA LEU A 49 -8.84 -16.79 12.81
C LEU A 49 -9.98 -16.97 13.80
N ALA A 50 -9.82 -16.41 14.99
CA ALA A 50 -10.92 -16.22 15.93
C ALA A 50 -12.05 -15.41 15.27
N ASP A 51 -13.30 -15.72 15.64
CA ASP A 51 -14.51 -15.14 15.06
C ASP A 51 -14.49 -13.62 14.89
N ALA A 52 -13.97 -12.89 15.88
CA ALA A 52 -13.88 -11.42 15.82
C ALA A 52 -12.95 -10.95 14.68
N HIS A 53 -11.76 -11.53 14.57
CA HIS A 53 -10.78 -11.21 13.54
C HIS A 53 -11.26 -11.64 12.15
N ALA A 54 -11.87 -12.82 12.04
CA ALA A 54 -12.46 -13.32 10.80
C ALA A 54 -13.56 -12.39 10.28
N ARG A 55 -14.47 -11.93 11.15
CA ARG A 55 -15.55 -11.00 10.77
C ARG A 55 -15.04 -9.62 10.38
N ARG A 56 -13.96 -9.12 11.02
CA ARG A 56 -13.33 -7.85 10.62
C ARG A 56 -12.62 -7.99 9.28
N LEU A 57 -11.86 -9.06 9.07
CA LEU A 57 -11.18 -9.33 7.79
C LEU A 57 -12.19 -9.47 6.64
N ALA A 58 -13.34 -10.09 6.88
CA ALA A 58 -14.38 -10.24 5.85
C ALA A 58 -15.01 -8.90 5.40
N ARG A 59 -14.99 -7.86 6.24
CA ARG A 59 -15.45 -6.51 5.87
C ARG A 59 -14.33 -5.72 5.19
N ALA A 60 -13.11 -5.81 5.73
CA ALA A 60 -11.91 -5.14 5.24
C ALA A 60 -12.09 -3.62 4.96
N ASP A 61 -13.03 -2.97 5.64
CA ASP A 61 -13.36 -1.55 5.51
C ASP A 61 -12.35 -0.64 6.21
N ASP A 62 -11.70 -1.15 7.26
CA ASP A 62 -10.67 -0.43 8.03
C ASP A 62 -9.32 -1.16 8.13
N LEU A 63 -9.15 -2.27 7.41
CA LEU A 63 -7.99 -3.15 7.56
C LEU A 63 -6.72 -2.50 7.01
N ARG A 64 -5.66 -2.50 7.81
CA ARG A 64 -4.36 -1.94 7.43
C ARG A 64 -3.30 -3.04 7.33
N ASN A 65 -2.31 -2.84 6.46
CA ASN A 65 -1.20 -3.78 6.32
C ASN A 65 -0.45 -4.04 7.64
N PHE A 66 -0.33 -3.02 8.50
CA PHE A 66 0.31 -3.12 9.80
C PHE A 66 -0.56 -3.78 10.88
N ASP A 67 -1.85 -4.04 10.62
CA ASP A 67 -2.70 -4.84 11.51
C ASP A 67 -2.30 -6.33 11.48
N LEU A 68 -1.43 -6.73 10.54
CA LEU A 68 -0.99 -8.12 10.41
C LEU A 68 -0.45 -8.67 11.72
N PHE A 69 0.28 -7.88 12.52
CA PHE A 69 0.80 -8.32 13.82
C PHE A 69 -0.30 -8.64 14.83
N ASP A 70 -1.35 -7.83 14.88
CA ASP A 70 -2.50 -8.10 15.76
C ASP A 70 -3.19 -9.40 15.36
N TYR A 71 -3.42 -9.58 14.06
CA TYR A 71 -4.03 -10.80 13.53
C TYR A 71 -3.21 -12.06 13.78
N VAL A 72 -1.89 -12.03 13.58
CA VAL A 72 -1.06 -13.24 13.73
C VAL A 72 -0.73 -13.55 15.19
N LEU A 73 -0.70 -12.57 16.08
CA LEU A 73 -0.35 -12.78 17.50
C LEU A 73 -1.59 -12.98 18.39
N ASN A 74 -2.69 -12.30 18.08
CA ASN A 74 -3.88 -12.26 18.95
C ASN A 74 -5.13 -12.85 18.26
N GLY A 75 -5.10 -12.99 16.94
CA GLY A 75 -6.25 -13.42 16.15
C GLY A 75 -6.17 -14.83 15.58
N ALA A 76 -4.98 -15.40 15.41
CA ALA A 76 -4.79 -16.74 14.89
C ALA A 76 -4.98 -17.80 15.98
N THR A 77 -5.64 -18.91 15.64
CA THR A 77 -5.86 -20.07 16.53
C THR A 77 -5.07 -21.29 16.06
#